data_AF-A0AAR5PGX7-F1
#
_entry.id   AF-A0AAR5PGX7-F1
#
_cell.length_a   1.000
_cell.length_b   1.000
_cell.length_c   1.000
_cell.angle_alpha   90.00
_cell.angle_beta   90.00
_cell.angle_gamma   90.00
#
_symmetry.space_group_name_H-M   'P 1'
#
loop_
_entity.id
_entity.type
_entity.pdbx_description
1 polymer ?
#
loop_
_entity_poly.entity_id
_entity_poly.type
_entity_poly.pdbx_seq_one_letter_code
_entity_poly.pdbx_strand_id
1 'polypeptide(L)'
;MIWAQFDVCSVIQSSHPVCNTIMLFGIIVCLASVFLMGLDGRFVFPERFPSVCQSRAWLLTLGFTLSFGAMFSKVWRVHRLSTRAKTDPKVKMKKVQPWKLYSMVSGLLVIDLFIMIPWQVIDPLQRRVELFPLEDPPDESDDSKIRPELEHCKSHHNNVWLSVIFAYKGLVLLFGLFLAYETRSLKIKQINDSQYVALTIYNVVIMCLITVPVTMVISSQQDASFAFVSVAITFCCFLCIALIFLPKVSRDW
;
A
#
# COMPACT_ATOMS: atom_id res chain seq x y z
N MET A 1 12.61 -0.34 37.76
CA MET A 1 13.22 0.07 36.47
C MET A 1 13.73 -1.13 35.65
N ILE A 2 14.45 -2.09 36.24
CA ILE A 2 14.97 -3.28 35.51
C ILE A 2 13.86 -4.23 35.01
N TRP A 3 12.76 -4.38 35.76
CA TRP A 3 11.62 -5.22 35.37
C TRP A 3 10.82 -4.66 34.19
N ALA A 4 10.63 -3.33 34.13
CA ALA A 4 10.00 -2.66 32.98
C ALA A 4 10.84 -2.85 31.70
N GLN A 5 12.17 -2.76 31.81
CA GLN A 5 13.07 -3.01 30.67
C GLN A 5 13.01 -4.47 30.17
N PHE A 6 12.78 -5.43 31.07
CA PHE A 6 12.71 -6.86 30.74
C PHE A 6 11.39 -7.22 30.03
N ASP A 7 10.26 -6.64 30.49
CA ASP A 7 8.96 -6.81 29.83
C ASP A 7 8.89 -6.09 28.47
N VAL A 8 9.49 -4.90 28.34
CA VAL A 8 9.61 -4.17 27.07
C VAL A 8 10.41 -4.97 26.05
N CYS A 9 11.52 -5.59 26.45
CA CYS A 9 12.31 -6.45 25.58
C CYS A 9 11.52 -7.69 25.14
N SER A 10 10.73 -8.31 26.04
CA SER A 10 9.87 -9.46 25.74
C SER A 10 8.71 -9.12 24.80
N VAL A 11 8.06 -7.96 24.96
CA VAL A 11 6.95 -7.50 24.10
C VAL A 11 7.45 -7.10 22.70
N ILE A 12 8.60 -6.43 22.61
CA ILE A 12 9.24 -6.06 21.33
C ILE A 12 9.78 -7.31 20.62
N GLN A 13 10.42 -8.24 21.34
CA GLN A 13 10.95 -9.49 20.78
C GLN A 13 9.84 -10.48 20.40
N SER A 14 8.68 -10.42 21.06
CA SER A 14 7.47 -11.19 20.70
C SER A 14 6.81 -10.68 19.41
N SER A 15 6.87 -9.37 19.14
CA SER A 15 6.21 -8.71 18.01
C SER A 15 6.94 -8.81 16.66
N HIS A 16 8.11 -9.46 16.61
CA HIS A 16 9.00 -9.54 15.43
C HIS A 16 9.29 -8.15 14.84
N PRO A 17 10.26 -7.40 15.39
CA PRO A 17 10.50 -6.01 15.03
C PRO A 17 10.74 -5.82 13.53
N VAL A 18 11.37 -6.80 12.88
CA VAL A 18 11.64 -6.86 11.44
C VAL A 18 10.39 -6.63 10.58
N CYS A 19 9.27 -7.32 10.85
CA CYS A 19 8.06 -7.15 10.04
C CYS A 19 7.47 -5.75 10.20
N ASN A 20 7.46 -5.22 11.43
CA ASN A 20 6.97 -3.86 11.68
C ASN A 20 7.89 -2.82 11.03
N THR A 21 9.21 -3.05 10.96
CA THR A 21 10.16 -2.17 10.26
C THR A 21 9.96 -2.18 8.75
N ILE A 22 9.83 -3.36 8.12
CA ILE A 22 9.55 -3.46 6.67
C ILE A 22 8.22 -2.79 6.33
N MET A 23 7.21 -3.00 7.18
CA MET A 23 5.91 -2.37 7.02
C MET A 23 6.00 -0.84 7.10
N LEU A 24 6.70 -0.30 8.10
CA LEU A 24 6.90 1.14 8.23
C LEU A 24 7.65 1.73 7.03
N PHE A 25 8.68 1.03 6.55
CA PHE A 25 9.40 1.42 5.34
C PHE A 25 8.46 1.44 4.12
N GLY A 26 7.62 0.42 3.94
CA GLY A 26 6.60 0.41 2.89
C GLY A 26 5.63 1.58 2.99
N ILE A 27 5.20 1.94 4.21
CA ILE A 27 4.30 3.09 4.44
C ILE A 27 4.99 4.40 4.06
N ILE A 28 6.26 4.59 4.43
CA ILE A 28 7.04 5.76 4.03
C ILE A 28 7.13 5.85 2.50
N VAL A 29 7.36 4.73 1.83
CA VAL A 29 7.39 4.66 0.36
C VAL A 29 6.02 5.02 -0.25
N CYS A 30 4.90 4.56 0.34
CA CYS A 30 3.57 4.97 -0.08
C CYS A 30 3.34 6.49 0.09
N LEU A 31 3.74 7.06 1.22
CA LEU A 31 3.61 8.50 1.47
C LEU A 31 4.50 9.32 0.52
N ALA A 32 5.70 8.84 0.20
CA ALA A 32 6.56 9.45 -0.81
C ALA A 32 5.91 9.43 -2.21
N SER A 33 5.16 8.37 -2.53
CA SER A 33 4.42 8.30 -3.80
C SER A 33 3.31 9.36 -3.89
N VAL A 34 2.65 9.70 -2.77
CA VAL A 34 1.65 10.77 -2.71
C VAL A 34 2.27 12.14 -3.05
N PHE A 35 3.46 12.42 -2.53
CA PHE A 35 4.20 13.64 -2.88
C PHE A 35 4.50 13.71 -4.38
N LEU A 36 4.94 12.62 -4.99
CA LEU A 36 5.21 12.57 -6.43
C LEU A 36 3.96 12.68 -7.31
N MET A 37 2.80 12.23 -6.82
CA MET A 37 1.52 12.41 -7.50
C MET A 37 1.13 13.88 -7.59
N GLY A 38 1.52 14.70 -6.61
CA GLY A 38 1.23 16.14 -6.58
C GLY A 38 2.16 17.01 -7.43
N LEU A 39 3.21 16.44 -8.03
CA LEU A 39 4.07 17.17 -8.96
C LEU A 39 3.37 17.32 -10.32
N ASP A 40 3.05 18.54 -10.75
CA ASP A 40 2.45 18.81 -12.05
C ASP A 40 3.49 19.35 -13.06
N GLY A 41 3.04 19.65 -14.28
CA GLY A 41 3.88 20.24 -15.33
C GLY A 41 4.38 21.66 -15.01
N ARG A 42 3.88 22.31 -13.95
CA ARG A 42 4.38 23.62 -13.50
C ARG A 42 5.72 23.50 -12.79
N PHE A 43 5.96 22.39 -12.08
CA PHE A 43 7.20 22.14 -11.36
C PHE A 43 8.20 21.28 -12.14
N VAL A 44 7.74 20.47 -13.09
CA VAL A 44 8.57 19.47 -13.78
C VAL A 44 8.62 19.74 -15.28
N PHE A 45 9.85 19.83 -15.82
CA PHE A 45 10.06 19.99 -17.26
C PHE A 45 9.44 18.83 -18.07
N PRO A 46 8.87 19.11 -19.26
CA PRO A 46 8.21 18.10 -20.09
C PRO A 46 9.05 16.86 -20.41
N GLU A 47 10.37 17.02 -20.56
CA GLU A 47 11.31 15.93 -20.85
C GLU A 47 11.46 14.93 -19.68
N ARG A 48 11.33 15.41 -18.44
CA ARG A 48 11.46 14.59 -17.22
C ARG A 48 10.12 14.06 -16.71
N PHE A 49 9.01 14.59 -17.22
CA PHE A 49 7.67 14.20 -16.82
C PHE A 49 7.38 12.70 -16.96
N PRO A 50 7.80 12.01 -18.05
CA PRO A 50 7.64 10.56 -18.15
C PRO A 50 8.30 9.81 -17.00
N SER A 51 9.52 10.18 -16.60
CA SER A 51 10.21 9.55 -15.46
C SER A 51 9.46 9.72 -14.15
N VAL A 52 8.79 10.86 -13.95
CA VAL A 52 7.91 11.10 -12.79
C VAL A 52 6.66 10.23 -12.88
N CYS A 53 6.04 10.08 -14.05
CA CYS A 53 4.91 9.16 -14.25
C CYS A 53 5.27 7.72 -13.87
N GLN A 54 6.44 7.24 -14.30
CA GLN A 54 6.89 5.88 -13.99
C GLN A 54 7.19 5.72 -12.50
N SER A 55 7.87 6.69 -11.88
CA SER A 55 8.22 6.62 -10.46
C SER A 55 6.99 6.59 -9.54
N ARG A 56 5.90 7.30 -9.90
CA ARG A 56 4.60 7.21 -9.20
C ARG A 56 4.09 5.77 -9.14
N ALA A 57 4.05 5.09 -10.29
CA ALA A 57 3.54 3.72 -10.39
C ALA A 57 4.44 2.73 -9.63
N TRP A 58 5.77 2.89 -9.73
CA TRP A 58 6.75 2.07 -9.02
C TRP A 58 6.64 2.20 -7.50
N LEU A 59 6.68 3.42 -6.98
CA LEU A 59 6.69 3.65 -5.54
C LEU A 59 5.38 3.22 -4.89
N LEU A 60 4.24 3.50 -5.52
CA LEU A 60 2.96 3.03 -5.00
C LEU A 60 2.89 1.49 -4.96
N THR A 61 3.32 0.82 -6.03
CA THR A 61 3.28 -0.65 -6.14
C THR A 61 4.20 -1.33 -5.13
N LEU A 62 5.45 -0.86 -5.03
CA LEU A 62 6.45 -1.42 -4.12
C LEU A 62 6.11 -1.10 -2.65
N GLY A 63 5.70 0.14 -2.36
CA GLY A 63 5.29 0.55 -1.02
C GLY A 63 4.11 -0.27 -0.50
N PHE A 64 3.10 -0.50 -1.35
CA PHE A 64 1.97 -1.35 -1.03
C PHE A 64 2.43 -2.78 -0.71
N THR A 65 3.27 -3.39 -1.54
CA THR A 65 3.72 -4.78 -1.33
C THR A 65 4.61 -4.96 -0.12
N LEU A 66 5.50 -4.01 0.16
CA LEU A 66 6.32 -4.01 1.36
C LEU A 66 5.43 -3.92 2.61
N SER A 67 4.46 -3.01 2.61
CA SER A 67 3.53 -2.80 3.72
C SER A 67 2.63 -4.02 3.94
N PHE A 68 1.85 -4.38 2.92
CA PHE A 68 0.86 -5.45 3.00
C PHE A 68 1.52 -6.82 3.12
N GLY A 69 2.61 -7.08 2.38
CA GLY A 69 3.36 -8.33 2.45
C GLY A 69 3.93 -8.59 3.85
N ALA A 70 4.38 -7.55 4.56
CA ALA A 70 4.83 -7.68 5.94
C ALA A 70 3.68 -8.00 6.92
N MET A 71 2.52 -7.34 6.78
CA MET A 71 1.31 -7.65 7.58
C MET A 71 0.84 -9.09 7.32
N PHE A 72 0.76 -9.46 6.05
CA PHE A 72 0.39 -10.78 5.58
C PHE A 72 1.32 -11.88 6.11
N SER A 73 2.64 -11.66 6.08
CA SER A 73 3.63 -12.60 6.65
C SER A 73 3.43 -12.82 8.16
N LYS A 74 3.06 -11.75 8.89
CA LYS A 74 2.79 -11.81 10.32
C LYS A 74 1.53 -12.62 10.63
N VAL A 75 0.45 -12.40 9.88
CA VAL A 75 -0.81 -13.16 10.02
C VAL A 75 -0.63 -14.63 9.60
N TRP A 76 0.04 -14.88 8.48
CA TRP A 76 0.35 -16.24 8.01
C TRP A 76 1.10 -17.06 9.06
N ARG A 77 2.07 -16.45 9.74
CA ARG A 77 2.81 -17.10 10.82
C ARG A 77 1.88 -17.48 11.97
N VAL A 78 1.00 -16.56 12.40
CA VAL A 78 0.02 -16.82 13.48
C VAL A 78 -0.92 -17.94 13.07
N HIS A 79 -1.45 -17.90 11.85
CA HIS A 79 -2.27 -18.96 11.29
C HIS A 79 -1.55 -20.32 11.35
N ARG A 80 -0.32 -20.41 10.81
CA ARG A 80 0.46 -21.66 10.78
C ARG A 80 0.78 -22.20 12.17
N LEU A 81 1.08 -21.32 13.13
CA LEU A 81 1.32 -21.72 14.52
C LEU A 81 0.04 -22.27 15.16
N SER A 82 -1.10 -21.63 14.89
CA SER A 82 -2.40 -22.08 15.37
C SER A 82 -2.84 -23.42 14.78
N THR A 83 -2.76 -23.58 13.45
CA THR A 83 -3.09 -24.85 12.79
C THR A 83 -2.25 -25.99 13.37
N ARG A 84 -0.95 -25.76 13.60
CA ARG A 84 -0.06 -26.77 14.20
C ARG A 84 -0.43 -27.10 15.64
N ALA A 85 -0.80 -26.12 16.45
CA ALA A 85 -1.25 -26.35 17.82
C ALA A 85 -2.56 -27.15 17.88
N LYS A 86 -3.46 -26.96 16.91
CA LYS A 86 -4.71 -27.75 16.79
C LYS A 86 -4.43 -29.20 16.37
N THR A 87 -3.50 -29.42 15.43
CA THR A 87 -3.21 -30.76 14.89
C THR A 87 -2.31 -31.59 15.82
N ASP A 88 -1.38 -30.98 16.54
CA ASP A 88 -0.49 -31.70 17.46
C ASP A 88 -0.18 -30.86 18.73
N PRO A 89 -0.91 -31.09 19.84
CA PRO A 89 -0.72 -30.33 21.08
C PRO A 89 0.61 -30.64 21.80
N LYS A 90 1.35 -31.68 21.39
CA LYS A 90 2.65 -32.05 21.98
C LYS A 90 3.85 -31.45 21.25
N VAL A 91 3.65 -30.79 20.10
CA VAL A 91 4.73 -30.14 19.35
C VAL A 91 5.24 -28.90 20.09
N LYS A 92 6.47 -28.99 20.59
CA LYS A 92 7.21 -27.84 21.09
C LYS A 92 7.34 -26.79 19.98
N MET A 93 6.95 -25.55 20.30
CA MET A 93 7.04 -24.38 19.42
C MET A 93 8.46 -24.22 18.87
N LYS A 94 8.70 -24.66 17.62
CA LYS A 94 9.96 -24.39 16.93
C LYS A 94 10.02 -22.90 16.61
N LYS A 95 11.09 -22.22 17.05
CA LYS A 95 11.40 -20.83 16.67
C LYS A 95 11.39 -20.75 15.15
N VAL A 96 10.45 -19.99 14.60
CA VAL A 96 10.35 -19.78 13.15
C VAL A 96 11.58 -18.99 12.73
N GLN A 97 12.35 -19.53 11.78
CA GLN A 97 13.52 -18.84 11.27
C GLN A 97 13.11 -17.56 10.52
N PRO A 98 13.74 -16.41 10.81
CA PRO A 98 13.38 -15.13 10.20
C PRO A 98 13.52 -15.12 8.67
N TRP A 99 14.43 -15.93 8.11
CA TRP A 99 14.60 -16.15 6.66
C TRP A 99 13.29 -16.48 5.92
N LYS A 100 12.40 -17.28 6.53
CA LYS A 100 11.14 -17.68 5.88
C LYS A 100 10.15 -16.53 5.70
N LEU A 101 10.24 -15.49 6.56
CA LEU A 101 9.40 -14.29 6.45
C LEU A 101 9.87 -13.40 5.29
N TYR A 102 11.19 -13.18 5.18
CA TYR A 102 11.77 -12.44 4.07
C TYR A 102 11.49 -13.08 2.71
N SER A 103 11.52 -14.42 2.65
CA SER A 103 11.22 -15.17 1.42
C SER A 103 9.80 -14.91 0.90
N MET A 104 8.81 -14.72 1.79
CA MET A 104 7.41 -14.48 1.40
C MET A 104 7.21 -13.08 0.81
N VAL A 105 7.73 -12.04 1.49
CA VAL A 105 7.69 -10.65 0.99
C VAL A 105 8.47 -10.52 -0.31
N SER A 106 9.67 -11.13 -0.37
CA SER A 106 10.49 -11.16 -1.57
C SER A 106 9.77 -11.83 -2.75
N GLY A 107 9.03 -12.92 -2.52
CA GLY A 107 8.22 -13.56 -3.56
C GLY A 107 7.16 -12.63 -4.17
N LEU A 108 6.44 -11.87 -3.34
CA LEU A 108 5.46 -10.88 -3.81
C LEU A 108 6.13 -9.73 -4.58
N LEU A 109 7.29 -9.25 -4.12
CA LEU A 109 8.06 -8.23 -4.83
C LEU A 109 8.58 -8.71 -6.19
N VAL A 110 9.00 -9.98 -6.28
CA VAL A 110 9.43 -10.57 -7.54
C VAL A 110 8.29 -10.60 -8.55
N ILE A 111 7.07 -10.94 -8.12
CA ILE A 111 5.88 -10.88 -8.99
C ILE A 111 5.60 -9.44 -9.44
N ASP A 112 5.69 -8.47 -8.53
CA ASP A 112 5.55 -7.06 -8.89
C ASP A 112 6.56 -6.64 -9.96
N LEU A 113 7.83 -7.02 -9.81
CA LEU A 113 8.88 -6.73 -10.78
C LEU A 113 8.59 -7.39 -12.13
N PHE A 114 8.13 -8.65 -12.14
CA PHE A 114 7.76 -9.35 -13.36
C PHE A 114 6.58 -8.72 -14.11
N ILE A 115 5.69 -8.00 -13.43
CA ILE A 115 4.58 -7.27 -14.07
C ILE A 115 5.01 -5.85 -14.46
N MET A 116 5.70 -5.15 -13.57
CA MET A 116 6.07 -3.74 -13.75
C MET A 116 7.16 -3.54 -14.79
N ILE A 117 8.17 -4.42 -14.87
CA ILE A 117 9.27 -4.28 -15.83
C ILE A 117 8.74 -4.35 -17.27
N PRO A 118 7.95 -5.36 -17.68
CA PRO A 118 7.34 -5.37 -19.02
C PRO A 118 6.47 -4.15 -19.29
N TRP A 119 5.70 -3.69 -18.29
CA TRP A 119 4.88 -2.49 -18.46
C TRP A 119 5.75 -1.28 -18.79
N GLN A 120 6.85 -1.06 -18.05
CA GLN A 120 7.71 0.11 -18.29
C GLN A 120 8.61 0.00 -19.53
N VAL A 121 9.00 -1.21 -19.93
CA VAL A 121 9.91 -1.42 -21.08
C VAL A 121 9.13 -1.48 -22.40
N ILE A 122 7.97 -2.15 -22.42
CA ILE A 122 7.20 -2.40 -23.65
C ILE A 122 6.16 -1.31 -23.89
N ASP A 123 5.51 -0.81 -22.83
CA ASP A 123 4.42 0.17 -22.93
C ASP A 123 4.56 1.27 -21.85
N PRO A 124 5.64 2.06 -21.89
CA PRO A 124 5.99 3.02 -20.85
C PRO A 124 4.88 4.05 -20.61
N LEU A 125 4.71 4.47 -19.35
CA LEU A 125 3.84 5.60 -19.05
C LEU A 125 4.45 6.88 -19.62
N GLN A 126 3.68 7.56 -20.48
CA GLN A 126 4.07 8.82 -21.10
C GLN A 126 3.09 9.93 -20.72
N ARG A 127 3.55 11.19 -20.82
CA ARG A 127 2.68 12.36 -20.76
C ARG A 127 1.77 12.39 -21.98
N ARG A 128 0.46 12.47 -21.77
CA ARG A 128 -0.57 12.68 -22.79
C ARG A 128 -1.35 13.93 -22.43
N VAL A 129 -1.42 14.89 -23.33
CA VAL A 129 -2.16 16.14 -23.12
C VAL A 129 -3.52 16.00 -23.79
N GLU A 130 -4.58 16.17 -23.02
CA GLU A 130 -5.96 16.25 -23.51
C GLU A 130 -6.33 17.73 -23.66
N LEU A 131 -6.82 18.10 -24.84
CA LEU A 131 -7.19 19.47 -25.19
C LEU A 131 -8.70 19.63 -25.05
N PHE A 132 -9.13 20.60 -24.26
CA PHE A 132 -10.54 20.93 -24.09
C PHE A 132 -10.99 22.00 -25.10
N PRO A 133 -12.32 22.18 -25.30
CA PRO A 133 -12.84 23.25 -26.14
C PRO A 133 -12.34 24.63 -25.70
N LEU A 134 -12.28 25.56 -26.66
CA LEU A 134 -11.92 26.95 -26.38
C LEU A 134 -12.99 27.58 -25.49
N GLU A 135 -12.55 28.27 -24.45
CA GLU A 135 -13.39 29.00 -23.53
C GLU A 135 -13.12 30.51 -23.69
N ASP A 136 -14.17 31.31 -23.59
CA ASP A 136 -14.05 32.76 -23.68
C ASP A 136 -13.36 33.30 -22.41
N PRO A 137 -12.54 34.37 -22.54
CA PRO A 137 -11.76 34.87 -21.41
C PRO A 137 -12.68 35.39 -20.29
N PRO A 138 -12.23 35.33 -19.03
CA PRO A 138 -13.00 35.85 -17.89
C PRO A 138 -13.15 37.37 -17.90
N ASP A 139 -12.35 38.09 -18.72
CA ASP A 139 -12.42 39.53 -18.90
C ASP A 139 -12.88 39.82 -20.34
N GLU A 140 -14.02 40.50 -20.51
CA GLU A 140 -14.63 40.79 -21.83
C GLU A 140 -13.76 41.72 -22.70
N SER A 141 -12.72 42.31 -22.12
CA SER A 141 -11.80 43.22 -22.81
C SER A 141 -10.65 42.53 -23.55
N ASP A 142 -10.48 41.22 -23.39
CA ASP A 142 -9.43 40.43 -24.03
C ASP A 142 -10.00 39.67 -25.26
N ASP A 143 -9.39 39.85 -26.43
CA ASP A 143 -9.82 39.19 -27.67
C ASP A 143 -9.25 37.75 -27.79
N SER A 144 -8.48 37.29 -26.80
CA SER A 144 -7.84 35.98 -26.80
C SER A 144 -8.68 34.89 -26.13
N LYS A 145 -8.99 33.81 -26.87
CA LYS A 145 -9.68 32.62 -26.33
C LYS A 145 -8.69 31.72 -25.59
N ILE A 146 -9.09 31.17 -24.45
CA ILE A 146 -8.27 30.28 -23.63
C ILE A 146 -8.57 28.83 -24.02
N ARG A 147 -7.53 28.00 -24.18
CA ARG A 147 -7.68 26.55 -24.38
C ARG A 147 -7.19 25.81 -23.14
N PRO A 148 -8.08 25.16 -22.37
CA PRO A 148 -7.67 24.35 -21.23
C PRO A 148 -6.95 23.08 -21.72
N GLU A 149 -5.89 22.69 -21.00
CA GLU A 149 -5.11 21.48 -21.26
C GLU A 149 -5.00 20.64 -19.99
N LEU A 150 -5.10 19.31 -20.11
CA LEU A 150 -5.02 18.38 -18.99
C LEU A 150 -3.97 17.30 -19.26
N GLU A 151 -3.03 17.11 -18.32
CA GLU A 151 -1.84 16.27 -18.52
C GLU A 151 -1.99 14.90 -17.85
N HIS A 152 -2.24 13.84 -18.61
CA HIS A 152 -2.36 12.49 -18.09
C HIS A 152 -1.04 11.70 -18.19
N CYS A 153 -0.76 10.86 -17.20
CA CYS A 153 0.23 9.78 -17.31
C CYS A 153 -0.47 8.51 -17.83
N LYS A 154 -0.33 8.20 -19.12
CA LYS A 154 -1.04 7.06 -19.74
C LYS A 154 -0.11 6.32 -20.70
N SER A 155 -0.21 4.99 -20.67
CA SER A 155 0.40 4.07 -21.65
C SER A 155 -0.61 3.75 -22.77
N HIS A 156 -0.17 3.11 -23.86
CA HIS A 156 -1.07 2.80 -24.99
C HIS A 156 -2.19 1.83 -24.55
N HIS A 157 -1.83 0.77 -23.81
CA HIS A 157 -2.77 -0.22 -23.28
C HIS A 157 -2.98 -0.07 -21.77
N ASN A 158 -3.07 1.18 -21.29
CA ASN A 158 -3.12 1.51 -19.87
C ASN A 158 -4.17 0.72 -19.06
N ASN A 159 -5.38 0.57 -19.62
CA ASN A 159 -6.45 -0.14 -18.92
C ASN A 159 -6.12 -1.63 -18.74
N VAL A 160 -5.45 -2.26 -19.71
CA VAL A 160 -5.05 -3.67 -19.62
C VAL A 160 -4.02 -3.85 -18.51
N TRP A 161 -2.97 -3.03 -18.48
CA TRP A 161 -1.94 -3.10 -17.45
C TRP A 161 -2.48 -2.80 -16.04
N LEU A 162 -3.33 -1.78 -15.91
CA LEU A 162 -4.02 -1.48 -14.65
C LEU A 162 -4.92 -2.63 -14.20
N SER A 163 -5.68 -3.25 -15.11
CA SER A 163 -6.52 -4.41 -14.80
C SER A 163 -5.69 -5.60 -14.32
N VAL A 164 -4.54 -5.89 -14.94
CA VAL A 164 -3.64 -6.97 -14.51
C VAL A 164 -3.12 -6.72 -13.10
N ILE A 165 -2.64 -5.51 -12.80
CA ILE A 165 -2.13 -5.16 -11.47
C ILE A 165 -3.25 -5.19 -10.43
N PHE A 166 -4.40 -4.59 -10.72
CA PHE A 166 -5.53 -4.58 -9.77
C PHE A 166 -6.09 -5.96 -9.52
N ALA A 167 -6.17 -6.84 -10.52
CA ALA A 167 -6.58 -8.22 -10.34
C ALA A 167 -5.59 -8.97 -9.42
N TYR A 168 -4.29 -8.87 -9.69
CA TYR A 168 -3.26 -9.50 -8.86
C TYR A 168 -3.26 -8.96 -7.43
N LYS A 169 -3.26 -7.64 -7.22
CA LYS A 169 -3.33 -7.03 -5.88
C LYS A 169 -4.64 -7.39 -5.18
N GLY A 170 -5.75 -7.45 -5.91
CA GLY A 170 -7.05 -7.91 -5.41
C GLY A 170 -6.99 -9.34 -4.88
N LEU A 171 -6.37 -10.26 -5.60
CA LEU A 171 -6.16 -11.65 -5.13
C LEU A 171 -5.31 -11.70 -3.86
N VAL A 172 -4.24 -10.90 -3.80
CA VAL A 172 -3.38 -10.79 -2.61
C VAL A 172 -4.17 -10.24 -1.40
N LEU A 173 -5.00 -9.22 -1.61
CA LEU A 173 -5.89 -8.65 -0.59
C LEU A 173 -6.91 -9.68 -0.10
N LEU A 174 -7.58 -10.40 -1.00
CA LEU A 174 -8.56 -11.45 -0.66
C LEU A 174 -7.92 -12.57 0.15
N PHE A 175 -6.71 -13.00 -0.23
CA PHE A 175 -6.00 -14.03 0.52
C PHE A 175 -5.56 -13.54 1.90
N GLY A 176 -5.08 -12.29 2.01
CA GLY A 176 -4.79 -11.68 3.31
C GLY A 176 -6.01 -11.55 4.20
N LEU A 177 -7.18 -11.20 3.62
CA LEU A 177 -8.46 -11.14 4.32
C LEU A 177 -8.90 -12.50 4.85
N PHE A 178 -8.76 -13.55 4.04
CA PHE A 178 -9.07 -14.93 4.43
C PHE A 178 -8.23 -15.37 5.65
N LEU A 179 -6.93 -15.11 5.63
CA LEU A 179 -6.06 -15.44 6.76
C LEU A 179 -6.36 -14.60 8.01
N ALA A 180 -6.69 -13.32 7.83
CA ALA A 180 -7.10 -12.43 8.92
C ALA A 180 -8.38 -12.96 9.60
N TYR A 181 -9.33 -13.47 8.81
CA TYR A 181 -10.55 -14.08 9.32
C TYR A 181 -10.28 -15.35 10.14
N GLU A 182 -9.49 -16.28 9.60
CA GLU A 182 -9.12 -17.52 10.30
C GLU A 182 -8.36 -17.28 11.61
N THR A 183 -7.57 -16.20 11.67
CA THR A 183 -6.78 -15.86 12.86
C THR A 183 -7.57 -15.11 13.94
N ARG A 184 -8.78 -14.60 13.64
CA ARG A 184 -9.59 -13.79 14.58
C ARG A 184 -10.10 -14.57 15.80
N SER A 185 -10.41 -15.86 15.66
CA SER A 185 -11.05 -16.68 16.70
C SER A 185 -10.10 -17.14 17.82
N LEU A 186 -8.80 -16.82 17.72
CA LEU A 186 -7.77 -17.38 18.59
C LEU A 186 -7.55 -16.51 19.83
N LYS A 187 -8.21 -16.85 20.95
CA LYS A 187 -8.06 -16.16 22.24
C LYS A 187 -6.95 -16.79 23.12
N ILE A 188 -5.67 -16.63 22.78
CA ILE A 188 -4.56 -16.99 23.68
C ILE A 188 -3.87 -15.71 24.15
N LYS A 189 -3.54 -15.59 25.44
CA LYS A 189 -3.07 -14.35 26.14
C LYS A 189 -1.84 -13.64 25.50
N GLN A 190 -1.15 -14.27 24.55
CA GLN A 190 -0.01 -13.74 23.78
C GLN A 190 -0.42 -13.14 22.40
N ILE A 191 -1.73 -13.07 22.06
CA ILE A 191 -2.26 -12.91 20.69
C ILE A 191 -2.87 -11.52 20.38
N ASN A 192 -3.04 -10.60 21.35
CA ASN A 192 -3.67 -9.29 21.06
C ASN A 192 -2.97 -8.49 19.94
N ASP A 193 -1.64 -8.54 19.83
CA ASP A 193 -0.88 -7.85 18.77
C ASP A 193 -1.26 -8.36 17.36
N SER A 194 -1.62 -9.64 17.21
CA SER A 194 -2.06 -10.18 15.92
C SER A 194 -3.49 -9.77 15.55
N GLN A 195 -4.34 -9.49 16.53
CA GLN A 195 -5.71 -8.99 16.28
C GLN A 195 -5.68 -7.58 15.70
N TYR A 196 -4.78 -6.73 16.21
CA TYR A 196 -4.59 -5.38 15.65
C TYR A 196 -4.04 -5.44 14.22
N VAL A 197 -3.13 -6.37 13.91
CA VAL A 197 -2.63 -6.57 12.54
C VAL A 197 -3.75 -7.06 11.61
N ALA A 198 -4.61 -7.96 12.07
CA ALA A 198 -5.80 -8.37 11.31
C ALA A 198 -6.76 -7.20 11.09
N LEU A 199 -6.98 -6.35 12.09
CA LEU A 199 -7.77 -5.12 11.98
C LEU A 199 -7.17 -4.15 10.95
N THR A 200 -5.85 -4.02 10.90
CA THR A 200 -5.16 -3.23 9.87
C THR A 200 -5.38 -3.80 8.47
N ILE A 201 -5.33 -5.12 8.28
CA ILE A 201 -5.64 -5.75 6.98
C ILE A 201 -7.07 -5.43 6.56
N TYR A 202 -8.05 -5.53 7.48
CA TYR A 202 -9.43 -5.13 7.19
C TYR A 202 -9.54 -3.67 6.76
N ASN A 203 -8.84 -2.76 7.45
CA ASN A 203 -8.81 -1.34 7.09
C ASN A 203 -8.27 -1.13 5.67
N VAL A 204 -7.12 -1.71 5.34
CA VAL A 204 -6.51 -1.57 4.01
C VAL A 204 -7.43 -2.11 2.91
N VAL A 205 -8.03 -3.30 3.11
CA VAL A 205 -8.95 -3.91 2.14
C VAL A 205 -10.16 -3.00 1.87
N ILE A 206 -10.81 -2.50 2.92
CA ILE A 206 -11.98 -1.63 2.79
C ILE A 206 -11.61 -0.33 2.06
N MET A 207 -10.49 0.29 2.46
CA MET A 207 -10.03 1.51 1.80
C MET A 207 -9.73 1.27 0.32
N CYS A 208 -9.05 0.19 -0.05
CA CYS A 208 -8.80 -0.14 -1.45
C CYS A 208 -10.09 -0.40 -2.26
N LEU A 209 -11.07 -1.09 -1.67
CA LEU A 209 -12.36 -1.38 -2.31
C LEU A 209 -13.19 -0.11 -2.58
N ILE A 210 -13.02 0.94 -1.77
CA ILE A 210 -13.67 2.24 -1.97
C ILE A 210 -12.84 3.10 -2.94
N THR A 211 -11.52 3.17 -2.75
CA THR A 211 -10.67 4.09 -3.49
C THR A 211 -10.59 3.73 -4.98
N VAL A 212 -10.46 2.45 -5.33
CA VAL A 212 -10.26 2.03 -6.73
C VAL A 212 -11.47 2.39 -7.62
N PRO A 213 -12.72 2.02 -7.29
CA PRO A 213 -13.87 2.36 -8.13
C PRO A 213 -14.11 3.87 -8.21
N VAL A 214 -13.99 4.59 -7.10
CA VAL A 214 -14.19 6.04 -7.09
C VAL A 214 -13.18 6.73 -7.99
N THR A 215 -11.91 6.33 -7.94
CA THR A 215 -10.84 6.89 -8.80
C THR A 215 -11.11 6.63 -10.29
N MET A 216 -11.68 5.47 -10.63
CA MET A 216 -12.07 5.19 -12.03
C MET A 216 -13.19 6.12 -12.51
N VAL A 217 -14.17 6.41 -11.66
CA VAL A 217 -15.30 7.29 -11.99
C VAL A 217 -14.87 8.75 -12.14
N ILE A 218 -14.02 9.26 -11.25
CA ILE A 218 -13.57 10.67 -11.26
C ILE A 218 -12.30 10.90 -12.07
N SER A 219 -11.90 9.95 -12.92
CA SER A 219 -10.65 10.01 -13.69
C SER A 219 -10.57 11.20 -14.67
N SER A 220 -11.72 11.79 -15.02
CA SER A 220 -11.80 12.98 -15.88
C SER A 220 -11.44 14.29 -15.15
N GLN A 221 -11.44 14.31 -13.81
CA GLN A 221 -11.12 15.49 -13.01
C GLN A 221 -9.83 15.22 -12.21
N GLN A 222 -8.69 15.73 -12.68
CA GLN A 222 -7.40 15.40 -12.07
C GLN A 222 -7.25 15.94 -10.66
N ASP A 223 -7.69 17.16 -10.39
CA ASP A 223 -7.61 17.75 -9.04
C ASP A 223 -8.43 16.95 -8.02
N ALA A 224 -9.67 16.58 -8.40
CA ALA A 224 -10.55 15.76 -7.57
C ALA A 224 -9.98 14.35 -7.36
N SER A 225 -9.47 13.73 -8.43
CA SER A 225 -8.84 12.40 -8.38
C SER A 225 -7.60 12.41 -7.48
N PHE A 226 -6.71 13.40 -7.65
CA PHE A 226 -5.51 13.57 -6.84
C PHE A 226 -5.85 13.80 -5.36
N ALA A 227 -6.77 14.72 -5.07
CA ALA A 227 -7.18 15.02 -3.69
C ALA A 227 -7.75 13.77 -3.01
N PHE A 228 -8.64 13.06 -3.69
CA PHE A 228 -9.27 11.85 -3.16
C PHE A 228 -8.26 10.72 -2.90
N VAL A 229 -7.41 10.40 -3.87
CA VAL A 229 -6.39 9.34 -3.75
C VAL A 229 -5.38 9.68 -2.66
N SER A 230 -4.90 10.93 -2.60
CA SER A 230 -3.90 11.38 -1.62
C SER A 230 -4.45 11.31 -0.19
N VAL A 231 -5.68 11.78 0.02
CA VAL A 231 -6.35 11.69 1.33
C VAL A 231 -6.59 10.24 1.71
N ALA A 232 -7.07 9.40 0.79
CA ALA A 232 -7.33 8.00 1.06
C ALA A 232 -6.06 7.23 1.46
N ILE A 233 -4.96 7.40 0.72
CA ILE A 233 -3.67 6.76 1.02
C ILE A 233 -3.14 7.25 2.36
N THR A 234 -3.12 8.58 2.59
CA THR A 234 -2.59 9.17 3.82
C THR A 234 -3.37 8.72 5.05
N PHE A 235 -4.71 8.75 4.96
CA PHE A 235 -5.60 8.29 6.02
C PHE A 235 -5.41 6.80 6.32
N CYS A 236 -5.36 5.96 5.27
CA CYS A 236 -5.10 4.53 5.43
C CYS A 236 -3.74 4.27 6.09
N CYS A 237 -2.69 4.94 5.66
CA CYS A 237 -1.35 4.82 6.25
C CYS A 237 -1.34 5.24 7.73
N PHE A 238 -2.00 6.36 8.07
CA PHE A 238 -2.10 6.83 9.44
C PHE A 238 -2.85 5.82 10.33
N LEU A 239 -3.99 5.30 9.87
CA LEU A 239 -4.73 4.26 10.59
C LEU A 239 -3.90 2.98 10.76
N CYS A 240 -3.13 2.57 9.75
CA CYS A 240 -2.25 1.41 9.84
C CYS A 240 -1.19 1.59 10.94
N ILE A 241 -0.54 2.75 10.98
CA ILE A 241 0.45 3.08 12.02
C ILE A 241 -0.24 3.11 13.39
N ALA A 242 -1.35 3.83 13.51
CA ALA A 242 -2.10 3.98 14.75
C ALA A 242 -2.50 2.61 15.33
N LEU A 243 -3.13 1.74 14.52
CA LEU A 243 -3.58 0.43 14.96
C LEU A 243 -2.43 -0.49 15.41
N ILE A 244 -1.24 -0.38 14.82
CA ILE A 244 -0.13 -1.31 15.09
C ILE A 244 0.77 -0.81 16.22
N PHE A 245 0.91 0.50 16.39
CA PHE A 245 1.83 1.11 17.36
C PHE A 245 1.12 1.65 18.61
N LEU A 246 -0.11 2.17 18.53
CA LEU A 246 -0.81 2.70 19.72
C LEU A 246 -0.97 1.65 20.84
N PRO A 247 -1.39 0.40 20.58
CA PRO A 247 -1.54 -0.60 21.64
C PRO A 247 -0.23 -1.01 22.30
N LYS A 248 0.91 -0.77 21.63
CA LYS A 248 2.25 -1.02 22.18
C LYS A 248 2.64 0.11 23.12
N VAL A 249 2.53 1.35 22.65
CA VAL A 249 2.86 2.54 23.43
C VAL A 249 1.98 2.62 24.68
N SER A 250 0.67 2.37 24.58
CA SER A 250 -0.26 2.45 25.72
C SER A 250 -0.07 1.34 26.76
N ARG A 251 0.69 0.28 26.45
CA ARG A 251 1.01 -0.81 27.37
C ARG A 251 2.37 -0.61 28.04
N ASP A 252 3.22 0.23 27.45
CA ASP A 252 4.55 0.58 27.97
C ASP A 252 4.51 1.76 28.98
N TRP A 253 3.39 2.48 29.06
CA TRP A 253 3.07 3.49 30.09
C TRP A 253 2.10 2.92 31.14
#